data_AF-A0A8J7P4B0-F1
#
_entry.id   AF-A0A8J7P4B0-F1
#
_cell.length_a   1.000
_cell.length_b   1.000
_cell.length_c   1.000
_cell.angle_alpha   90.00
_cell.angle_beta   90.00
_cell.angle_gamma   90.00
#
_symmetry.space_group_name_H-M   'P 1'
#
loop_
_entity.id
_entity.type
_entity.pdbx_description
1 polymer ?
#
loop_
_entity_poly.entity_id
_entity_poly.type
_entity_poly.pdbx_seq_one_letter_code
_entity_poly.pdbx_strand_id
1 'polypeptide(L)' 'QVRHRWCELIIKHKHTAAYRDVEHFLTQDQAMGVYLYGELMVHEDIRQQCVARKCFSLAQEEMDPASRKVVEEMIF' A
#
# COMPACT_ATOMS: atom_id res chain seq x y z
N GLN A 1 -2.55 2.58 14.87
CA GLN A 1 -1.07 2.57 14.90
C GLN A 1 -0.46 1.17 14.86
N VAL A 2 -0.88 0.19 15.69
CA VAL A 2 -0.27 -1.16 15.69
C VAL A 2 -0.35 -1.88 14.34
N ARG A 3 -1.52 -1.85 13.66
CA ARG A 3 -1.70 -2.46 12.32
C ARG A 3 -0.83 -1.82 11.24
N HIS A 4 -0.70 -0.49 11.27
CA HIS A 4 0.18 0.24 10.36
C HIS A 4 1.65 -0.19 10.55
N ARG A 5 2.13 -0.24 11.80
CA ARG A 5 3.50 -0.67 12.11
C ARG A 5 3.77 -2.13 11.71
N TRP A 6 2.77 -3.00 11.85
CA TRP A 6 2.84 -4.37 11.35
C TRP A 6 3.04 -4.42 9.83
N CYS A 7 2.22 -3.68 9.08
CA CYS A 7 2.35 -3.61 7.62
C CYS A 7 3.71 -3.05 7.18
N GLU A 8 4.20 -2.01 7.85
CA GLU A 8 5.53 -1.43 7.60
C GLU A 8 6.64 -2.47 7.80
N LEU A 9 6.59 -3.28 8.87
CA LEU A 9 7.56 -4.35 9.10
C LEU A 9 7.49 -5.45 8.03
N ILE A 10 6.27 -5.82 7.59
CA ILE A 10 6.09 -6.80 6.51
C ILE A 10 6.75 -6.32 5.22
N ILE A 11 6.53 -5.06 4.85
CA ILE A 11 7.10 -4.45 3.63
C ILE A 11 8.62 -4.38 3.75
N LYS A 12 9.13 -3.83 4.86
CA LYS A 12 10.55 -3.64 5.11
C LYS A 12 11.35 -4.95 5.09
N HIS A 13 10.76 -6.03 5.62
CA HIS A 13 11.41 -7.35 5.67
C HIS A 13 11.00 -8.29 4.52
N LYS A 14 10.24 -7.79 3.52
CA LYS A 14 9.75 -8.57 2.38
C LYS A 14 9.07 -9.88 2.80
N HIS A 15 8.31 -9.83 3.90
CA HIS A 15 7.64 -11.01 4.46
C HIS A 15 6.39 -11.38 3.64
N THR A 16 6.64 -11.99 2.47
CA THR A 16 5.62 -12.29 1.45
C THR A 16 4.40 -13.07 1.97
N ALA A 17 4.57 -13.95 2.95
CA ALA A 17 3.47 -14.72 3.55
C ALA A 17 2.38 -13.84 4.19
N ALA A 18 2.73 -12.62 4.62
CA ALA A 18 1.81 -11.69 5.27
C ALA A 18 1.38 -10.52 4.37
N TYR A 19 1.65 -10.55 3.06
CA TYR A 19 1.20 -9.49 2.15
C TYR A 19 -0.32 -9.36 2.10
N ARG A 20 -1.05 -10.43 2.42
CA ARG A 20 -2.51 -10.38 2.57
C ARG A 20 -2.97 -9.38 3.63
N ASP A 21 -2.21 -9.23 4.72
CA ASP A 21 -2.52 -8.24 5.77
C ASP A 21 -2.34 -6.81 5.25
N VAL A 22 -1.32 -6.59 4.43
CA VAL A 22 -1.06 -5.31 3.76
C VAL A 22 -2.18 -4.98 2.77
N GLU A 23 -2.60 -5.96 1.95
CA GLU A 23 -3.74 -5.79 1.02
C GLU A 23 -5.03 -5.41 1.77
N HIS A 24 -5.30 -6.09 2.88
CA HIS A 24 -6.49 -5.81 3.69
C HIS A 24 -6.43 -4.43 4.35
N PHE A 25 -5.25 -4.02 4.82
CA PHE A 25 -5.06 -2.71 5.41
C PHE A 25 -5.25 -1.59 4.38
N LEU A 26 -4.64 -1.70 3.19
CA LEU A 26 -4.74 -0.70 2.13
C LEU A 26 -6.17 -0.54 1.58
N THR A 27 -6.99 -1.58 1.66
CA THR A 27 -8.39 -1.52 1.22
C THR A 27 -9.32 -0.96 2.30
N GLN A 28 -9.00 -1.10 3.59
CA GLN A 28 -9.85 -0.64 4.69
C GLN A 28 -9.49 0.74 5.25
N ASP A 29 -8.20 1.10 5.27
CA ASP A 29 -7.68 2.30 5.94
C ASP A 29 -7.07 3.27 4.90
N GLN A 30 -7.93 3.99 4.17
CA GLN A 30 -7.51 4.87 3.05
C GLN A 30 -6.58 6.02 3.48
N ALA A 31 -6.83 6.64 4.65
CA ALA A 31 -6.04 7.78 5.11
C ALA A 31 -4.62 7.41 5.57
N MET A 32 -4.44 6.24 6.19
CA MET A 32 -3.12 5.76 6.62
C MET A 32 -2.41 4.93 5.54
N GLY A 33 -3.13 4.45 4.52
CA GLY A 33 -2.60 3.62 3.45
C GLY A 33 -1.63 4.34 2.52
N VAL A 34 -1.77 5.66 2.32
CA VAL A 34 -0.94 6.47 1.39
C VAL A 34 0.56 6.33 1.68
N TYR A 35 0.96 6.33 2.94
CA TYR A 35 2.37 6.15 3.32
C TYR A 35 2.90 4.76 2.92
N LEU A 36 2.09 3.71 3.12
CA LEU A 36 2.48 2.34 2.80
C LEU A 36 2.57 2.10 1.29
N TYR A 37 1.81 2.81 0.47
CA TYR A 37 2.01 2.82 -0.98
C TYR A 37 3.43 3.30 -1.33
N GLY A 38 3.90 4.37 -0.70
CA GLY A 38 5.29 4.82 -0.83
C GLY A 38 6.28 3.73 -0.46
N GLU A 39 6.14 3.12 0.72
CA GLU A 39 7.03 2.04 1.19
C GLU A 39 7.07 0.83 0.24
N LEU A 40 5.92 0.44 -0.36
CA LEU A 40 5.84 -0.63 -1.36
C LEU A 40 6.60 -0.28 -2.66
N MET A 41 6.75 1.02 -2.96
CA MET A 41 7.44 1.50 -4.16
C MET A 41 8.94 1.73 -3.94
N VAL A 42 9.38 2.13 -2.74
CA VAL A 42 10.78 2.49 -2.41
C VAL A 42 11.79 1.40 -2.77
N HIS A 43 11.44 0.12 -2.56
CA HIS A 43 12.39 -0.99 -2.72
C HIS A 43 12.41 -1.61 -4.12
N GLU A 44 11.65 -1.06 -5.08
CA GLU A 44 11.51 -1.54 -6.47
C GLU A 44 11.26 -3.06 -6.59
N ASP A 45 10.63 -3.65 -5.58
CA ASP A 45 10.34 -5.08 -5.56
C ASP A 45 9.08 -5.35 -6.39
N ILE A 46 9.21 -6.11 -7.47
CA ILE A 46 8.12 -6.40 -8.42
C ILE A 46 6.87 -6.92 -7.69
N ARG A 47 7.02 -7.72 -6.62
CA ARG A 47 5.87 -8.25 -5.87
C ARG A 47 5.18 -7.16 -5.06
N GLN A 48 5.94 -6.25 -4.44
CA GLN A 48 5.40 -5.12 -3.69
C GLN A 48 4.71 -4.12 -4.61
N GLN A 49 5.31 -3.81 -5.76
CA GLN A 49 4.69 -2.96 -6.78
C GLN A 49 3.40 -3.56 -7.34
N CYS A 50 3.34 -4.88 -7.51
CA CYS A 50 2.12 -5.59 -7.92
C CYS A 50 1.02 -5.48 -6.85
N VAL A 51 1.37 -5.65 -5.58
CA VAL A 51 0.44 -5.46 -4.45
C VAL A 51 -0.09 -4.02 -4.43
N ALA A 52 0.78 -3.02 -4.56
CA ALA A 52 0.39 -1.61 -4.63
C ALA A 52 -0.59 -1.36 -5.78
N ARG A 53 -0.24 -1.75 -7.01
CA ARG A 53 -1.11 -1.58 -8.19
C ARG A 53 -2.47 -2.24 -8.03
N LYS A 54 -2.49 -3.48 -7.54
CA LYS A 54 -3.73 -4.23 -7.30
C LYS A 54 -4.60 -3.55 -6.26
N CYS A 55 -4.03 -3.15 -5.12
CA CYS A 55 -4.78 -2.48 -4.06
C CYS A 55 -5.30 -1.12 -4.52
N PHE A 56 -4.48 -0.33 -5.21
CA PHE A 56 -4.89 0.98 -5.74
C PHE A 56 -6.05 0.85 -6.72
N SER A 57 -5.99 -0.12 -7.64
CA SER A 57 -7.09 -0.36 -8.58
C SER A 57 -8.42 -0.67 -7.90
N LEU A 58 -8.40 -1.27 -6.70
CA LEU A 58 -9.60 -1.62 -5.93
C LEU A 58 -10.09 -0.47 -5.04
N ALA A 59 -9.18 0.36 -4.53
CA ALA A 59 -9.49 1.39 -3.54
C ALA A 59 -9.65 2.80 -4.13
N GLN A 60 -9.12 3.07 -5.33
CA GLN A 60 -9.02 4.41 -5.92
C GLN A 60 -10.34 5.19 -6.02
N GLU A 61 -11.48 4.50 -6.12
CA GLU A 61 -12.80 5.16 -6.21
C GLU A 61 -13.30 5.67 -4.86
N GLU A 62 -12.88 5.04 -3.76
CA GLU A 62 -13.25 5.40 -2.39
C GLU A 62 -12.22 6.34 -1.72
N MET A 63 -11.04 6.47 -2.30
CA MET A 63 -10.00 7.40 -1.84
C MET A 63 -10.42 8.86 -2.01
N ASP A 64 -9.99 9.72 -1.10
CA ASP A 64 -10.12 11.15 -1.33
C ASP A 64 -9.30 11.56 -2.58
N PRO A 65 -9.76 12.56 -3.36
CA PRO A 65 -9.11 12.93 -4.62
C PRO A 65 -7.65 13.36 -4.48
N ALA A 66 -7.25 13.93 -3.34
CA ALA A 66 -5.88 14.39 -3.12
C ALA A 66 -4.95 13.20 -2.86
N SER A 67 -5.33 12.29 -1.95
CA SER A 67 -4.61 11.05 -1.68
C SER A 67 -4.52 10.16 -2.90
N ARG A 68 -5.61 10.03 -3.66
CA ARG A 68 -5.62 9.25 -4.91
C ARG A 68 -4.55 9.75 -5.88
N LYS A 69 -4.49 11.06 -6.10
CA LYS A 69 -3.52 11.67 -7.02
C LYS A 69 -2.08 11.41 -6.57
N VAL A 70 -1.81 11.54 -5.26
CA VAL A 70 -0.47 11.28 -4.69
C VAL A 70 -0.07 9.81 -4.91
N VAL A 71 -0.98 8.86 -4.65
CA VAL A 71 -0.68 7.44 -4.86
C VAL A 71 -0.54 7.09 -6.34
N GLU A 72 -1.35 7.70 -7.21
CA GLU A 72 -1.25 7.53 -8.66
C GLU A 72 0.13 7.95 -9.19
N GLU A 73 0.62 9.12 -8.76
CA GLU A 73 1.97 9.64 -9.09
C GLU A 73 3.13 8.78 -8.56
N MET A 74 2.88 7.95 -7.53
CA MET A 74 3.89 7.02 -7.01
C MET A 74 3.91 5.68 -7.77
N ILE A 75 2.77 5.25 -8.30
CA ILE A 75 2.60 3.93 -8.92
C ILE A 75 2.92 3.94 -10.41
N PHE A 76 2.64 5.07 -11.08
CA PHE A 76 2.75 5.26 -12.53
C PHE A 76 3.80 6.31 -12.89
#